data_AF-A0A7J8N2J9-F1
#
_entry.id   AF-A0A7J8N2J9-F1
#
_cell.length_a   1.000
_cell.length_b   1.000
_cell.length_c   1.000
_cell.angle_alpha   90.00
_cell.angle_beta   90.00
_cell.angle_gamma   90.00
#
_symmetry.space_group_name_H-M   'P 1'
#
loop_
_entity.id
_entity.type
_entity.pdbx_description
1 polymer ?
#
loop_
_entity_poly.entity_id
_entity_poly.type
_entity_poly.pdbx_seq_one_letter_code
_entity_poly.pdbx_strand_id
1 'polypeptide(L)'
;CILVKGWKGTSWSFPRGKKNKDEEDHACAIREVLEETGFDVSALLNKDEYIEVIFGQQRVRLYIIAGVKDDTPFAPLTKKEISEIAWHRIDDLQPATNEVISRGITGLKLYMVAPFLASLKSWISKHPSPLPPRPDLPLKGVSIWKAKNSSIGSNSMIVESQSNKLQSDAKPPDTGPGKSFRNFRFDTAAVLRALEGSFST
;
A
#
# COMPACT_ATOMS: atom_id res chain seq x y z
N CYS A 1 9.49 -2.02 2.31
CA CYS A 1 9.57 -1.46 0.94
C CYS A 1 8.18 -1.16 0.40
N ILE A 2 8.08 -0.29 -0.59
CA ILE A 2 6.84 -0.07 -1.34
C ILE A 2 6.66 -1.18 -2.37
N LEU A 3 5.44 -1.70 -2.48
CA LEU A 3 4.99 -2.53 -3.61
C LEU A 3 3.69 -1.95 -4.17
N VAL A 4 3.46 -2.21 -5.45
CA VAL A 4 2.26 -1.83 -6.18
C VAL A 4 1.51 -3.06 -6.67
N LYS A 5 0.19 -2.92 -6.81
CA LYS A 5 -0.70 -3.97 -7.30
C LYS A 5 -1.54 -3.44 -8.47
N GLY A 6 -1.45 -4.09 -9.63
CA GLY A 6 -2.22 -3.68 -10.81
C GLY A 6 -3.71 -4.07 -10.75
N TRP A 7 -4.55 -3.44 -11.59
CA TRP A 7 -6.00 -3.72 -11.64
C TRP A 7 -6.37 -5.12 -12.14
N LYS A 8 -5.61 -5.65 -13.10
CA LYS A 8 -5.90 -6.93 -13.77
C LYS A 8 -5.38 -8.15 -13.01
N GLY A 9 -4.91 -7.99 -11.77
CA GLY A 9 -4.28 -9.07 -11.04
C GLY A 9 -4.32 -8.91 -9.53
N THR A 10 -3.90 -9.98 -8.84
CA THR A 10 -3.76 -9.99 -7.38
C THR A 10 -2.30 -9.94 -6.92
N SER A 11 -1.37 -9.96 -7.88
CA SER A 11 0.07 -9.97 -7.62
C SER A 11 0.59 -8.58 -7.25
N TRP A 12 1.54 -8.56 -6.33
CA TRP A 12 2.32 -7.38 -5.95
C TRP A 12 3.69 -7.41 -6.62
N SER A 13 4.18 -6.26 -7.03
CA SER A 13 5.52 -6.10 -7.60
C SER A 13 6.15 -4.78 -7.18
N PHE A 14 7.46 -4.65 -7.40
CA PHE A 14 8.11 -3.34 -7.34
C PHE A 14 7.58 -2.44 -8.46
N PRO A 15 7.52 -1.10 -8.26
CA PRO A 15 7.21 -0.17 -9.32
C PRO A 15 8.25 -0.28 -10.44
N ARG A 16 7.81 -0.49 -11.67
CA ARG A 16 8.70 -0.68 -12.83
C ARG A 16 7.93 -0.60 -14.14
N GLY A 17 8.64 -0.26 -15.21
CA GLY A 17 8.12 -0.45 -16.56
C GLY A 17 9.21 -0.61 -17.61
N LYS A 18 8.85 -0.28 -18.84
CA LYS A 18 9.69 -0.53 -20.01
C LYS A 18 10.47 0.72 -20.36
N LYS A 19 11.76 0.54 -20.64
CA LYS A 19 12.61 1.61 -21.11
C LYS A 19 12.22 2.04 -22.53
N ASN A 20 12.11 3.35 -22.74
CA ASN A 20 11.88 3.95 -24.04
C ASN A 20 13.17 3.94 -24.89
N LYS A 21 13.01 4.20 -26.19
CA LYS A 21 14.16 4.38 -27.08
C LYS A 21 14.97 5.59 -26.62
N ASP A 22 16.29 5.43 -26.58
CA ASP A 22 17.24 6.49 -26.20
C ASP A 22 17.07 7.02 -24.76
N GLU A 23 16.35 6.29 -23.90
CA GLU A 23 16.17 6.60 -22.48
C GLU A 23 17.28 5.96 -21.63
N GLU A 24 17.82 6.72 -20.68
CA GLU A 24 18.76 6.21 -19.67
C GLU A 24 18.04 5.32 -18.64
N ASP A 25 18.72 4.31 -18.11
CA ASP A 25 18.10 3.35 -17.20
C ASP A 25 17.54 4.01 -15.92
N HIS A 26 18.26 5.01 -15.38
CA HIS A 26 17.82 5.75 -14.19
C HIS A 26 16.67 6.71 -14.49
N ALA A 27 16.66 7.33 -15.67
CA ALA A 27 15.57 8.20 -16.11
C ALA A 27 14.26 7.41 -16.28
N CYS A 28 14.35 6.20 -16.87
CA CYS A 28 13.23 5.27 -16.92
C CYS A 28 12.71 4.94 -15.52
N ALA A 29 13.57 4.61 -14.57
CA ALA A 29 13.16 4.29 -13.21
C ALA A 29 12.43 5.46 -12.52
N ILE A 30 12.93 6.70 -12.67
CA ILE A 30 12.29 7.90 -12.10
C ILE A 30 10.89 8.07 -12.70
N ARG A 31 10.78 8.01 -14.04
CA ARG A 31 9.51 8.18 -14.75
C ARG A 31 8.48 7.13 -14.31
N GLU A 32 8.85 5.85 -14.30
CA GLU A 32 7.95 4.75 -13.95
C GLU A 32 7.48 4.84 -12.49
N VAL A 33 8.37 5.18 -11.55
CA VAL A 33 7.99 5.37 -10.15
C VAL A 33 7.05 6.56 -10.00
N LEU A 34 7.31 7.67 -10.70
CA LEU A 34 6.44 8.84 -10.69
C LEU A 34 5.05 8.51 -11.27
N GLU A 35 4.99 7.80 -12.40
CA GLU A 35 3.74 7.38 -13.04
C GLU A 35 2.90 6.45 -12.14
N GLU A 36 3.52 5.42 -11.57
CA GLU A 36 2.82 4.38 -10.79
C GLU A 36 2.54 4.77 -9.33
N THR A 37 3.32 5.68 -8.76
CA THR A 37 3.22 6.00 -7.31
C THR A 37 3.00 7.49 -7.01
N GLY A 38 3.21 8.38 -7.97
CA GLY A 38 3.11 9.83 -7.78
C GLY A 38 4.26 10.45 -6.99
N PHE A 39 5.30 9.67 -6.69
CA PHE A 39 6.45 10.12 -5.92
C PHE A 39 7.67 10.31 -6.82
N ASP A 40 8.28 11.49 -6.79
CA ASP A 40 9.53 11.76 -7.50
C ASP A 40 10.73 11.32 -6.68
N VAL A 41 11.47 10.33 -7.20
CA VAL A 41 12.69 9.79 -6.58
C VAL A 41 13.97 10.44 -7.09
N SER A 42 13.89 11.43 -8.00
CA SER A 42 15.04 12.06 -8.66
C SER A 42 16.11 12.56 -7.68
N ALA A 43 15.69 13.19 -6.58
CA ALA A 43 16.58 13.73 -5.55
C ALA A 43 17.20 12.67 -4.63
N LEU A 44 16.64 11.45 -4.60
CA LEU A 44 17.08 10.36 -3.74
C LEU A 44 17.85 9.27 -4.49
N LEU A 45 17.80 9.29 -5.83
CA LEU A 45 18.38 8.25 -6.65
C LEU A 45 19.90 8.36 -6.69
N ASN A 46 20.57 7.28 -6.28
CA ASN A 46 21.99 7.05 -6.55
C ASN A 46 22.12 6.07 -7.73
N LYS A 47 22.85 6.47 -8.78
CA LYS A 47 23.02 5.68 -10.01
C LYS A 47 23.81 4.39 -9.79
N ASP A 48 24.62 4.34 -8.73
CA ASP A 48 25.45 3.19 -8.39
C ASP A 48 24.71 2.16 -7.53
N GLU A 49 23.56 2.55 -6.96
CA GLU A 49 22.79 1.71 -6.02
C GLU A 49 21.63 1.02 -6.74
N TYR A 50 21.92 -0.13 -7.35
CA TYR A 50 20.93 -0.93 -8.05
C TYR A 50 21.14 -2.44 -7.89
N ILE A 51 20.08 -3.19 -8.16
CA ILE A 51 20.10 -4.65 -8.30
C ILE A 51 19.65 -4.98 -9.72
N GLU A 52 20.44 -5.77 -10.42
CA GLU A 52 20.13 -6.20 -11.79
C GLU A 52 20.00 -7.73 -11.84
N VAL A 53 18.95 -8.20 -12.50
CA VAL A 53 18.70 -9.61 -12.75
C VAL A 53 18.29 -9.80 -14.21
N ILE A 54 18.82 -10.84 -14.85
CA ILE A 54 18.52 -11.19 -16.24
C ILE A 54 17.66 -12.46 -16.25
N PHE A 55 16.48 -12.37 -16.86
CA PHE A 55 15.54 -13.47 -17.04
C PHE A 55 15.46 -13.82 -18.53
N GLY A 56 16.20 -14.84 -18.95
CA GLY A 56 16.34 -15.16 -20.37
C GLY A 56 16.94 -13.96 -21.12
N GLN A 57 16.14 -13.31 -21.96
CA GLN A 57 16.54 -12.11 -22.72
C GLN A 57 16.11 -10.80 -22.05
N GLN A 58 15.34 -10.85 -20.97
CA GLN A 58 14.83 -9.66 -20.29
C GLN A 58 15.78 -9.23 -19.16
N ARG A 59 16.43 -8.07 -19.32
CA ARG A 59 17.20 -7.42 -18.26
C ARG A 59 16.28 -6.55 -17.39
N VAL A 60 16.27 -6.77 -16.09
CA VAL A 60 15.52 -5.96 -15.12
C VAL A 60 16.50 -5.36 -14.12
N ARG A 61 16.54 -4.03 -14.05
CA ARG A 61 17.33 -3.26 -13.10
C ARG A 61 16.40 -2.49 -12.18
N LEU A 62 16.57 -2.65 -10.87
CA LEU A 62 15.84 -1.91 -9.84
C LEU A 62 16.83 -1.06 -9.05
N TYR A 63 16.59 0.24 -8.96
CA TYR A 63 17.37 1.16 -8.13
C TYR A 63 16.87 1.11 -6.68
N ILE A 64 17.78 1.21 -5.72
CA ILE A 64 17.45 1.20 -4.31
C ILE A 64 17.32 2.64 -3.82
N ILE A 65 16.09 3.00 -3.42
CA ILE A 65 15.78 4.32 -2.85
C ILE A 65 15.54 4.14 -1.35
N ALA A 66 16.40 4.75 -0.54
CA ALA A 66 16.28 4.77 0.92
C ALA A 66 15.94 6.18 1.43
N GLY A 67 15.48 6.26 2.69
CA GLY A 67 15.17 7.55 3.33
C GLY A 67 13.79 8.13 2.99
N VAL A 68 12.94 7.38 2.29
CA VAL A 68 11.54 7.77 2.06
C VAL A 68 10.77 7.70 3.38
N LYS A 69 10.05 8.77 3.73
CA LYS A 69 9.30 8.83 4.99
C LYS A 69 8.02 8.00 4.92
N ASP A 70 7.62 7.40 6.03
CA ASP A 70 6.43 6.53 6.09
C ASP A 70 5.12 7.28 5.77
N ASP A 71 5.06 8.59 6.09
CA ASP A 71 3.92 9.50 5.87
C ASP A 71 3.89 10.11 4.46
N THR A 72 4.82 9.69 3.58
CA THR A 72 4.86 10.15 2.19
C THR A 72 3.54 9.80 1.49
N PRO A 73 2.84 10.80 0.92
CA PRO A 73 1.63 10.53 0.17
C PRO A 73 2.00 9.87 -1.17
N PHE A 74 1.35 8.75 -1.48
CA PHE A 74 1.45 8.07 -2.77
C PHE A 74 0.09 8.03 -3.44
N ALA A 75 0.06 8.28 -4.74
CA ALA A 75 -1.11 8.10 -5.59
C ALA A 75 -0.65 7.96 -7.06
N PRO A 76 -1.12 6.95 -7.80
CA PRO A 76 -0.73 6.80 -9.20
C PRO A 76 -1.23 7.99 -10.02
N LEU A 77 -0.41 8.42 -11.00
CA LEU A 77 -0.78 9.45 -11.96
C LEU A 77 -1.52 8.84 -13.16
N THR A 78 -1.27 7.56 -13.45
CA THR A 78 -1.91 6.84 -14.57
C THR A 78 -3.27 6.26 -14.16
N LYS A 79 -4.24 6.34 -15.08
CA LYS A 79 -5.60 5.84 -14.83
C LYS A 79 -5.67 4.33 -15.08
N LYS A 80 -6.20 3.60 -14.09
CA LYS A 80 -6.53 2.15 -14.18
C LYS A 80 -5.32 1.20 -14.36
N GLU A 81 -4.11 1.63 -13.99
CA GLU A 81 -2.93 0.77 -14.00
C GLU A 81 -2.65 0.18 -12.62
N ILE A 82 -2.59 1.04 -11.59
CA ILE A 82 -2.39 0.63 -10.19
C ILE A 82 -3.69 0.71 -9.41
N SER A 83 -4.00 -0.37 -8.67
CA SER A 83 -5.18 -0.53 -7.83
C SER A 83 -4.88 -0.34 -6.34
N GLU A 84 -3.65 -0.60 -5.92
CA GLU A 84 -3.22 -0.48 -4.52
C GLU A 84 -1.71 -0.23 -4.42
N ILE A 85 -1.32 0.61 -3.47
CA ILE A 85 0.07 0.91 -3.09
C ILE A 85 0.19 0.70 -1.57
N ALA A 86 1.16 -0.10 -1.15
CA ALA A 86 1.34 -0.42 0.25
C ALA A 86 2.82 -0.58 0.64
N TRP A 87 3.12 -0.24 1.90
CA TRP A 87 4.37 -0.63 2.55
C TRP A 87 4.30 -2.10 2.94
N HIS A 88 5.31 -2.90 2.58
CA HIS A 88 5.49 -4.28 3.00
C HIS A 88 6.80 -4.46 3.77
N ARG A 89 6.79 -5.29 4.82
CA ARG A 89 8.03 -5.69 5.50
C ARG A 89 8.81 -6.64 4.59
N ILE A 90 10.12 -6.45 4.50
CA ILE A 90 11.00 -7.30 3.69
C ILE A 90 10.97 -8.76 4.14
N ASP A 91 10.82 -8.99 5.44
CA ASP A 91 10.75 -10.33 6.02
C ASP A 91 9.51 -11.10 5.56
N ASP A 92 8.39 -10.41 5.31
CA ASP A 92 7.13 -11.04 4.88
C ASP A 92 7.15 -11.45 3.40
N LEU A 93 8.12 -10.94 2.62
CA LEU A 93 8.25 -11.22 1.19
C LEU A 93 9.02 -12.52 0.88
N GLN A 94 9.60 -13.14 1.90
CA GLN A 94 10.35 -14.39 1.77
C GLN A 94 9.48 -15.58 1.31
N PRO A 95 10.07 -16.61 0.68
CA PRO A 95 11.49 -16.87 0.50
C PRO A 95 12.15 -16.05 -0.63
N ALA A 96 13.45 -15.79 -0.50
CA ALA A 96 14.27 -15.29 -1.60
C ALA A 96 14.60 -16.46 -2.55
N THR A 97 13.94 -16.51 -3.69
CA THR A 97 14.10 -17.55 -4.72
C THR A 97 14.29 -16.90 -6.08
N ASN A 98 14.77 -17.66 -7.07
CA ASN A 98 14.86 -17.18 -8.46
C ASN A 98 13.52 -17.25 -9.22
N GLU A 99 12.41 -17.50 -8.51
CA GLU A 99 11.10 -17.65 -9.11
C GLU A 99 10.49 -16.29 -9.49
N VAL A 100 9.98 -16.21 -10.72
CA VAL A 100 9.29 -15.01 -11.23
C VAL A 100 7.97 -14.78 -10.50
N ILE A 101 7.26 -15.85 -10.12
CA ILE A 101 6.04 -15.78 -9.31
C ILE A 101 6.29 -16.56 -8.04
N SER A 102 6.10 -15.93 -6.89
CA SER A 102 6.24 -16.58 -5.59
C SER A 102 5.09 -16.18 -4.67
N ARG A 103 5.06 -16.78 -3.47
CA ARG A 103 4.19 -16.34 -2.38
C ARG A 103 5.03 -15.96 -1.17
N GLY A 104 4.76 -14.77 -0.62
CA GLY A 104 5.33 -14.36 0.66
C GLY A 104 4.81 -15.21 1.81
N ILE A 105 5.41 -15.05 3.00
CA ILE A 105 5.02 -15.77 4.23
C ILE A 105 3.54 -15.54 4.57
N THR A 106 3.03 -14.33 4.29
CA THR A 106 1.65 -13.93 4.54
C THR A 106 0.67 -14.42 3.44
N GLY A 107 1.14 -15.21 2.46
CA GLY A 107 0.36 -15.70 1.33
C GLY A 107 0.18 -14.71 0.18
N LEU A 108 0.80 -13.52 0.28
CA LEU A 108 0.80 -12.50 -0.79
C LEU A 108 1.40 -13.08 -2.07
N LYS A 109 0.67 -12.98 -3.18
CA LYS A 109 1.21 -13.35 -4.50
C LYS A 109 2.18 -12.26 -4.95
N LEU A 110 3.42 -12.64 -5.21
CA LEU A 110 4.48 -11.73 -5.63
C LEU A 110 4.85 -12.02 -7.08
N TYR A 111 5.11 -10.97 -7.85
CA TYR A 111 5.59 -11.06 -9.23
C TYR A 111 6.89 -10.27 -9.36
N MET A 112 7.96 -10.95 -9.77
CA MET A 112 9.30 -10.38 -9.97
C MET A 112 9.86 -9.70 -8.71
N VAL A 113 9.58 -10.27 -7.53
CA VAL A 113 10.07 -9.75 -6.24
C VAL A 113 11.14 -10.67 -5.67
N ALA A 114 10.84 -11.97 -5.52
CA ALA A 114 11.71 -12.95 -4.87
C ALA A 114 13.17 -12.95 -5.37
N PRO A 115 13.45 -12.82 -6.68
CA PRO A 115 14.83 -12.85 -7.19
C PRO A 115 15.71 -11.68 -6.71
N PHE A 116 15.09 -10.58 -6.28
CA PHE A 116 15.79 -9.39 -5.81
C PHE A 116 16.01 -9.40 -4.29
N LEU A 117 15.31 -10.26 -3.53
CA LEU A 117 15.27 -10.19 -2.07
C LEU A 117 16.60 -10.50 -1.41
N ALA A 118 17.40 -11.42 -1.97
CA ALA A 118 18.71 -11.76 -1.41
C ALA A 118 19.68 -10.58 -1.49
N SER A 119 19.81 -9.99 -2.69
CA SER A 119 20.65 -8.81 -2.91
C SER A 119 20.15 -7.59 -2.15
N LEU A 120 18.83 -7.39 -2.06
CA LEU A 120 18.23 -6.30 -1.30
C LEU A 120 18.53 -6.43 0.19
N LYS A 121 18.40 -7.63 0.77
CA LYS A 121 18.78 -7.87 2.17
C LYS A 121 20.27 -7.63 2.41
N SER A 122 21.13 -8.09 1.51
CA SER A 122 22.58 -7.83 1.58
C SER A 122 22.89 -6.33 1.55
N TRP A 123 22.19 -5.57 0.70
CA TRP A 123 22.32 -4.12 0.64
C TRP A 123 21.88 -3.45 1.95
N ILE A 124 20.72 -3.83 2.49
CA ILE A 124 20.18 -3.28 3.75
C ILE A 124 21.14 -3.52 4.91
N SER A 125 21.74 -4.71 5.01
CA SER A 125 22.72 -5.02 6.06
C SER A 125 23.97 -4.15 6.02
N LYS A 126 24.36 -3.67 4.83
CA LYS A 126 25.50 -2.75 4.65
C LYS A 126 25.14 -1.28 4.87
N HIS A 127 23.85 -0.95 4.80
CA HIS A 127 23.31 0.41 4.95
C HIS A 127 22.31 0.44 6.11
N PRO A 128 22.76 0.19 7.35
CA PRO A 128 21.87 0.20 8.49
C PRO A 128 21.21 1.58 8.63
N SER A 129 19.89 1.58 8.79
CA SER A 129 19.15 2.79 9.08
C SER A 129 19.68 3.43 10.37
N PRO A 130 19.91 4.75 10.41
CA PRO A 130 20.23 5.44 11.66
C PRO A 130 19.03 5.43 12.64
N LEU A 131 17.84 5.12 12.15
CA LEU A 131 16.64 4.98 12.96
C LEU A 131 16.50 3.53 13.47
N PRO A 132 16.19 3.34 14.77
CA PRO A 132 15.98 2.01 15.32
C PRO A 132 14.81 1.30 14.63
N PRO A 133 14.85 -0.05 14.54
CA PRO A 133 13.71 -0.84 14.07
C PRO A 133 12.49 -0.50 14.93
N ARG A 134 11.34 -0.21 14.29
CA ARG A 134 10.08 0.02 15.00
C ARG A 134 9.30 -1.30 15.09
N PRO A 135 9.25 -1.96 16.26
CA PRO A 135 8.51 -3.21 16.42
C PRO A 135 6.98 -3.02 16.36
N ASP A 136 6.51 -1.78 16.48
CA ASP A 136 5.09 -1.45 16.72
C ASP A 136 4.26 -1.27 15.44
N LEU A 137 4.87 -1.31 14.24
CA LEU A 137 4.10 -1.24 13.01
C LEU A 137 3.33 -2.56 12.77
N PRO A 138 2.07 -2.50 12.29
CA PRO A 138 1.28 -3.69 12.00
C PRO A 138 2.05 -4.65 11.08
N LEU A 139 1.98 -5.95 11.39
CA LEU A 139 2.57 -7.01 10.56
C LEU A 139 1.96 -7.07 9.15
N LYS A 140 0.78 -6.49 8.95
CA LYS A 140 0.12 -6.40 7.66
C LYS A 140 0.53 -5.11 6.98
N GLY A 141 0.89 -5.21 5.70
CA GLY A 141 1.35 -4.06 4.93
C GLY A 141 0.42 -2.84 5.07
N VAL A 142 1.01 -1.68 5.32
CA VAL A 142 0.24 -0.44 5.53
C VAL A 142 -0.17 0.06 4.16
N SER A 143 -1.44 -0.15 3.81
CA SER A 143 -2.02 0.34 2.56
C SER A 143 -2.07 1.87 2.64
N ILE A 144 -1.38 2.52 1.71
CA ILE A 144 -1.26 3.98 1.66
C ILE A 144 -2.28 4.55 0.68
N TRP A 145 -2.52 3.82 -0.40
CA TRP A 145 -3.47 4.21 -1.43
C TRP A 145 -4.17 2.99 -2.00
N LYS A 146 -5.48 3.11 -2.20
CA LYS A 146 -6.31 2.07 -2.81
C LYS A 146 -7.38 2.71 -3.68
N ALA A 147 -7.54 2.19 -4.88
CA ALA A 147 -8.58 2.64 -5.77
C ALA A 147 -9.97 2.37 -5.18
N LYS A 148 -10.87 3.36 -5.25
CA LYS A 148 -12.29 3.16 -4.96
C LYS A 148 -12.92 2.45 -6.15
N ASN A 149 -13.35 1.21 -5.95
CA ASN A 149 -14.23 0.55 -6.92
C ASN A 149 -15.62 1.17 -6.79
N SER A 150 -16.20 1.61 -7.90
CA SER A 150 -17.61 2.00 -7.97
C SER A 150 -18.51 0.76 -7.88
N SER A 151 -18.51 0.09 -6.72
CA SER A 151 -19.48 -0.96 -6.39
C SER A 151 -19.53 -1.19 -4.88
N ILE A 152 -20.61 -0.67 -4.28
CA ILE A 152 -21.32 -1.08 -3.05
C ILE A 152 -20.49 -1.22 -1.76
N GLY A 153 -20.96 -0.49 -0.75
CA GLY A 153 -20.28 -0.21 0.51
C GLY A 153 -19.80 -1.44 1.28
N SER A 154 -18.65 -1.28 1.92
CA SER A 154 -18.15 -2.15 2.96
C SER A 154 -17.44 -1.28 3.98
N ASN A 155 -18.15 -0.93 5.07
CA ASN A 155 -17.56 -0.29 6.23
C ASN A 155 -16.56 -1.27 6.86
N SER A 156 -15.27 -0.95 6.79
CA SER A 156 -14.25 -1.58 7.61
C SER A 156 -14.28 -0.89 8.99
N MET A 157 -14.90 -1.53 9.98
CA MET A 157 -14.79 -1.08 11.37
C MET A 157 -13.39 -1.35 11.91
N ILE A 158 -12.77 -0.31 12.45
CA ILE A 158 -11.56 -0.36 13.26
C ILE A 158 -11.99 -0.87 14.65
N VAL A 159 -11.36 -1.95 15.14
CA VAL A 159 -11.51 -2.41 16.53
C VAL A 159 -10.27 -1.95 17.29
N GLU A 160 -10.49 -1.04 18.23
CA GLU A 160 -9.52 -0.60 19.21
C GLU A 160 -9.66 -1.44 20.49
N SER A 161 -8.53 -1.89 21.00
CA SER A 161 -8.38 -2.73 22.19
C SER A 161 -8.56 -1.92 23.47
N GLN A 162 -9.41 -2.35 24.41
CA GLN A 162 -9.22 -2.08 25.84
C GLN A 162 -9.73 -3.23 26.71
N SER A 163 -8.84 -3.75 27.54
CA SER A 163 -9.10 -4.66 28.66
C SER A 163 -9.67 -3.88 29.85
N ASN A 164 -10.76 -4.37 30.47
CA ASN A 164 -10.81 -4.61 31.91
C ASN A 164 -12.07 -5.39 32.32
N LYS A 165 -11.90 -6.15 33.40
CA LYS A 165 -12.67 -7.29 33.91
C LYS A 165 -13.62 -6.86 35.05
N LEU A 166 -14.89 -7.30 35.05
CA LEU A 166 -15.58 -7.99 36.17
C LEU A 166 -17.03 -8.44 35.80
N GLN A 167 -17.46 -9.57 36.37
CA GLN A 167 -18.74 -10.32 36.22
C GLN A 167 -19.97 -9.54 36.77
N SER A 168 -21.26 -9.82 36.53
CA SER A 168 -22.00 -11.11 36.45
C SER A 168 -23.42 -11.00 35.80
N ASP A 169 -23.97 -12.18 35.42
CA ASP A 169 -25.38 -12.62 35.24
C ASP A 169 -26.26 -12.35 33.98
N ALA A 170 -26.35 -13.40 33.16
CA ALA A 170 -27.51 -14.07 32.52
C ALA A 170 -28.65 -13.33 31.75
N LYS A 171 -28.67 -13.48 30.40
CA LYS A 171 -29.83 -13.89 29.53
C LYS A 171 -29.43 -14.14 28.04
N PRO A 172 -30.13 -15.00 27.26
CA PRO A 172 -29.76 -15.44 25.90
C PRO A 172 -30.31 -14.50 24.77
N PRO A 173 -29.98 -14.74 23.48
CA PRO A 173 -29.55 -13.69 22.55
C PRO A 173 -30.68 -13.11 21.67
N ASP A 174 -30.60 -11.80 21.43
CA ASP A 174 -31.37 -11.11 20.39
C ASP A 174 -30.40 -10.52 19.35
N THR A 175 -30.51 -11.04 18.13
CA THR A 175 -29.83 -10.58 16.92
C THR A 175 -30.33 -9.19 16.51
N GLY A 176 -29.50 -8.14 16.67
CA GLY A 176 -29.78 -6.82 16.09
C GLY A 176 -28.72 -5.75 16.41
N PRO A 177 -28.47 -4.76 15.51
CA PRO A 177 -27.36 -3.81 15.67
C PRO A 177 -27.64 -2.72 16.73
N GLY A 178 -26.64 -2.47 17.57
CA GLY A 178 -26.23 -1.17 18.15
C GLY A 178 -27.29 -0.21 18.71
N LYS A 179 -27.29 -0.02 20.04
CA LYS A 179 -28.17 0.87 20.82
C LYS A 179 -27.97 2.39 20.62
N SER A 180 -27.36 2.86 19.52
CA SER A 180 -26.93 4.27 19.37
C SER A 180 -27.85 5.17 18.52
N PHE A 181 -29.07 4.75 18.18
CA PHE A 181 -30.00 5.56 17.37
C PHE A 181 -31.44 5.62 17.89
N ARG A 182 -31.74 5.08 19.08
CA ARG A 182 -33.13 5.02 19.58
C ARG A 182 -33.77 6.40 19.79
N ASN A 183 -32.97 7.45 19.92
CA ASN A 183 -33.42 8.82 20.12
C ASN A 183 -33.05 9.76 18.96
N PHE A 184 -32.54 9.24 17.84
CA PHE A 184 -32.31 10.07 16.66
C PHE A 184 -33.62 10.26 15.92
N ARG A 185 -34.16 11.49 15.95
CA ARG A 185 -35.31 11.89 15.15
C ARG A 185 -34.82 12.88 14.11
N PHE A 186 -34.93 12.50 12.85
CA PHE A 186 -34.56 13.37 11.73
C PHE A 186 -35.63 14.45 11.59
N ASP A 187 -35.27 15.71 11.86
CA ASP A 187 -36.19 16.85 11.71
C ASP A 187 -36.20 17.32 10.25
N THR A 188 -37.04 16.68 9.46
CA THR A 188 -37.24 17.02 8.05
C THR A 188 -37.76 18.45 7.86
N ALA A 189 -38.48 19.01 8.83
CA ALA A 189 -39.04 20.36 8.74
C ALA A 189 -37.98 21.46 8.94
N ALA A 190 -36.95 21.20 9.73
CA ALA A 190 -35.80 22.10 9.84
C ALA A 190 -34.98 22.13 8.54
N VAL A 191 -34.80 20.98 7.89
CA VAL A 191 -34.06 20.87 6.62
C VAL A 191 -34.78 21.58 5.48
N LEU A 192 -36.10 21.41 5.36
CA LEU A 192 -36.88 22.06 4.30
C LEU A 192 -36.91 23.58 4.46
N ARG A 193 -37.05 24.10 5.69
CA ARG A 193 -36.97 25.55 5.94
C ARG A 193 -35.60 26.14 5.60
N ALA A 194 -34.52 25.41 5.87
CA ALA A 194 -33.17 25.85 5.52
C ALA A 194 -32.94 25.90 4.00
N LEU A 195 -33.54 24.96 3.26
CA LEU A 195 -33.50 24.96 1.80
C LEU A 195 -34.31 26.12 1.23
N GLU A 196 -35.55 26.35 1.69
CA GLU A 196 -36.40 27.43 1.20
C GLU A 196 -35.81 28.83 1.45
N GLY A 197 -35.14 29.04 2.59
CA GLY A 197 -34.45 30.29 2.89
C GLY A 197 -33.20 30.55 2.03
N SER A 198 -32.65 29.51 1.38
CA SER A 198 -31.45 29.64 0.53
C SER A 198 -31.75 30.02 -0.93
N PHE A 199 -33.03 30.02 -1.33
CA PHE A 199 -33.47 30.34 -2.69
C PHE A 199 -34.27 31.65 -2.82
N SER A 200 -34.33 32.47 -1.76
CA SER A 200 -34.89 33.83 -1.84
C SER A 200 -33.78 34.88 -1.85
N THR A 201 -33.39 35.30 -3.06
CA THR A 201 -32.73 36.59 -3.34
C THR A 201 -33.62 37.40 -4.25
#